data_AF-A0AAD6TTA4-F1
#
_entry.id   AF-A0AAD6TTA4-F1
#
_cell.length_a   1.000
_cell.length_b   1.000
_cell.length_c   1.000
_cell.angle_alpha   90.00
_cell.angle_beta   90.00
_cell.angle_gamma   90.00
#
_symmetry.space_group_name_H-M   'P 1'
#
loop_
_entity.id
_entity.type
_entity.pdbx_description
1 polymer ?
#
loop_
_entity_poly.entity_id
_entity_poly.type
_entity_poly.pdbx_seq_one_letter_code
_entity_poly.pdbx_strand_id
1 'polypeptide(L)'
;MFILIVVKTCTAYVTVSQRITSMSVESFNKIPRGLRIGTGRVPNVWYFDVRYIQLEPPSHVVVLLQPESSLAHTAFVPVGQPQHLGFTFFPETAAEAAGEVAKALIHTFASGTFKKNSSSSTPYAPWSFTTDDRNLAREVGAELKRLGVTAPELWDIKFVPRLRKQADAAFGPAFESIRAARGFPSATFNAPTGISFTNFKIAQWVEPKSSEIDAALAYCKRLADANPKEGGADFADLRKDIRIAIEVLPKRKSATVLSEADAGNPRAALEYSLRLQFGIQCTASRPLCRKYLIKAVLSEKADNTLKSIAHSLLIEWYSLNVFENGTYPNRYINAAAYSTNEAIRLAAGVASPVVLYFAKNTLDKLAEGNIEFRAQYKRIWAAKAKREQEMAEADSKAVLKRMKQPNRYMCATVGCPVMADSGRMLSKCSGKCDADKKPSYCGKECQKADWKNHKPFCRPGAACSVLVRPERGPSASKDGAIEVPVRNPNGTTTFVSSSTLDSETLKEMKAIVEAAGPFASGGLGDAISMERMMI
;
A
#
# COMPACT_ATOMS: atom_id res chain seq x y z
N MET A 1 15.64 3.83 -35.57
CA MET A 1 16.94 4.05 -34.89
C MET A 1 16.81 4.14 -33.36
N PHE A 2 15.80 4.82 -32.80
CA PHE A 2 15.57 4.88 -31.33
C PHE A 2 15.16 3.53 -30.66
N ILE A 3 14.47 2.63 -31.38
CA ILE A 3 14.10 1.28 -30.88
C ILE A 3 15.34 0.41 -30.58
N LEU A 4 16.47 0.65 -31.27
CA LEU A 4 17.73 -0.08 -31.06
C LEU A 4 18.53 0.41 -29.84
N ILE A 5 18.19 1.58 -29.28
CA ILE A 5 18.90 2.21 -28.16
C ILE A 5 18.36 1.74 -26.80
N VAL A 6 17.09 1.31 -26.73
CA VAL A 6 16.43 1.00 -25.44
C VAL A 6 16.42 -0.50 -25.12
N VAL A 7 16.38 -1.40 -26.12
CA VAL A 7 16.76 -2.82 -25.88
C VAL A 7 18.21 -2.89 -25.36
N LYS A 8 19.06 -1.94 -25.80
CA LYS A 8 20.40 -1.80 -25.24
C LYS A 8 20.40 -1.38 -23.77
N THR A 9 19.45 -0.66 -23.17
CA THR A 9 19.60 -0.18 -21.77
C THR A 9 19.30 -1.26 -20.72
N CYS A 10 18.24 -2.06 -20.86
CA CYS A 10 17.98 -3.20 -19.95
C CYS A 10 18.99 -4.33 -20.17
N THR A 11 19.30 -4.68 -21.42
CA THR A 11 20.34 -5.68 -21.72
C THR A 11 21.72 -5.16 -21.31
N ALA A 12 22.06 -3.89 -21.56
CA ALA A 12 23.31 -3.31 -21.08
C ALA A 12 23.35 -3.23 -19.56
N TYR A 13 22.24 -3.03 -18.84
CA TYR A 13 22.28 -3.07 -17.37
C TYR A 13 22.67 -4.46 -16.87
N VAL A 14 22.07 -5.52 -17.42
CA VAL A 14 22.45 -6.91 -17.08
C VAL A 14 23.91 -7.16 -17.46
N THR A 15 24.34 -6.72 -18.64
CA THR A 15 25.73 -6.86 -19.10
C THR A 15 26.73 -6.02 -18.29
N VAL A 16 26.37 -4.81 -17.87
CA VAL A 16 27.20 -3.90 -17.06
C VAL A 16 27.28 -4.42 -15.64
N SER A 17 26.17 -4.85 -15.04
CA SER A 17 26.17 -5.49 -13.72
C SER A 17 27.04 -6.76 -13.73
N GLN A 18 26.92 -7.61 -14.75
CA GLN A 18 27.76 -8.80 -14.91
C GLN A 18 29.24 -8.46 -15.13
N ARG A 19 29.57 -7.49 -15.98
CA ARG A 19 30.96 -7.05 -16.24
C ARG A 19 31.60 -6.40 -15.03
N ILE A 20 30.87 -5.55 -14.30
CA ILE A 20 31.33 -4.99 -13.03
C ILE A 20 31.61 -6.12 -12.05
N THR A 21 30.74 -7.13 -11.99
CA THR A 21 30.90 -8.24 -11.06
C THR A 21 32.15 -9.07 -11.36
N SER A 22 32.39 -9.49 -12.62
CA SER A 22 33.56 -10.33 -12.93
C SER A 22 34.90 -9.60 -12.73
N MET A 23 35.01 -8.36 -13.21
CA MET A 23 36.23 -7.56 -13.02
C MET A 23 36.47 -7.25 -11.54
N SER A 24 35.39 -7.07 -10.76
CA SER A 24 35.50 -6.81 -9.33
C SER A 24 35.96 -8.02 -8.53
N VAL A 25 35.55 -9.25 -8.89
CA VAL A 25 35.95 -10.47 -8.18
C VAL A 25 37.43 -10.75 -8.37
N GLU A 26 37.93 -10.68 -9.62
CA GLU A 26 39.35 -10.90 -9.89
C GLU A 26 40.21 -9.85 -9.17
N SER A 27 39.79 -8.59 -9.23
CA SER A 27 40.47 -7.50 -8.52
C SER A 27 40.45 -7.74 -7.01
N PHE A 28 39.30 -8.14 -6.44
CA PHE A 28 39.13 -8.43 -5.03
C PHE A 28 39.99 -9.60 -4.54
N ASN A 29 40.05 -10.69 -5.30
CA ASN A 29 40.88 -11.86 -4.98
C ASN A 29 42.39 -11.55 -5.00
N LYS A 30 42.83 -10.53 -5.75
CA LYS A 30 44.23 -10.06 -5.80
C LYS A 30 44.61 -9.16 -4.63
N ILE A 31 43.64 -8.68 -3.85
CA ILE A 31 43.93 -7.74 -2.75
C ILE A 31 44.61 -8.49 -1.59
N PRO A 32 45.71 -7.97 -1.04
CA PRO A 32 46.36 -8.56 0.12
C PRO A 32 45.38 -8.75 1.30
N ARG A 33 45.43 -9.93 1.91
CA ARG A 33 44.64 -10.29 3.10
C ARG A 33 45.59 -10.50 4.28
N GLY A 34 45.50 -9.61 5.26
CA GLY A 34 46.17 -9.78 6.55
C GLY A 34 45.19 -10.24 7.63
N LEU A 35 45.65 -11.04 8.60
CA LEU A 35 44.88 -11.40 9.80
C LEU A 35 44.49 -10.18 10.64
N ARG A 36 45.26 -9.10 10.51
CA ARG A 36 45.10 -7.83 11.23
C ARG A 36 45.08 -6.68 10.23
N ILE A 37 44.34 -5.62 10.55
CA ILE A 37 44.23 -4.43 9.71
C ILE A 37 45.44 -3.53 9.96
N GLY A 38 46.04 -3.01 8.88
CA GLY A 38 47.05 -1.95 8.92
C GLY A 38 48.17 -2.20 9.93
N THR A 39 48.17 -1.43 11.04
CA THR A 39 49.18 -1.42 12.11
C THR A 39 49.33 -2.74 12.88
N GLY A 40 48.60 -3.80 12.50
CA GLY A 40 48.69 -5.10 13.15
C GLY A 40 48.00 -5.18 14.51
N ARG A 41 47.26 -4.16 14.96
CA ARG A 41 46.67 -4.15 16.32
C ARG A 41 45.32 -4.84 16.39
N VAL A 42 44.53 -4.76 15.33
CA VAL A 42 43.12 -5.12 15.32
C VAL A 42 42.86 -6.28 14.35
N PRO A 43 42.08 -7.32 14.73
CA PRO A 43 41.71 -8.40 13.81
C PRO A 43 41.00 -7.88 12.56
N ASN A 44 41.29 -8.44 11.40
CA ASN A 44 40.66 -8.05 10.13
C ASN A 44 39.31 -8.77 9.92
N VAL A 45 38.47 -8.75 10.95
CA VAL A 45 37.13 -9.34 10.94
C VAL A 45 36.12 -8.22 10.76
N TRP A 46 35.18 -8.42 9.84
CA TRP A 46 34.18 -7.42 9.49
C TRP A 46 32.78 -7.95 9.74
N TYR A 47 31.94 -7.12 10.33
CA TYR A 47 30.50 -7.33 10.47
C TYR A 47 29.76 -6.66 9.31
N PHE A 48 28.67 -7.28 8.86
CA PHE A 48 27.73 -6.65 7.94
C PHE A 48 26.26 -6.94 8.26
N ASP A 49 25.40 -5.99 7.92
CA ASP A 49 23.95 -6.16 7.88
C ASP A 49 23.33 -5.41 6.67
N VAL A 50 22.04 -5.62 6.44
CA VAL A 50 21.27 -4.91 5.40
C VAL A 50 20.23 -4.03 6.08
N ARG A 51 20.10 -2.77 5.66
CA ARG A 51 19.13 -1.81 6.21
C ARG A 51 18.27 -1.22 5.11
N TYR A 52 17.01 -0.95 5.44
CA TYR A 52 16.08 -0.22 4.58
C TYR A 52 16.12 1.26 4.96
N ILE A 53 16.53 2.12 4.03
CA ILE A 53 16.53 3.57 4.16
C ILE A 53 15.17 4.09 3.71
N GLN A 54 14.35 4.54 4.66
CA GLN A 54 12.98 4.97 4.41
C GLN A 54 12.86 6.32 3.70
N LEU A 55 13.93 7.11 3.66
CA LEU A 55 13.93 8.46 3.08
C LEU A 55 13.62 8.42 1.58
N GLU A 56 12.93 9.43 1.04
CA GLU A 56 12.56 9.50 -0.39
C GLU A 56 13.77 9.88 -1.26
N PRO A 57 14.10 9.15 -2.34
CA PRO A 57 13.55 7.84 -2.73
C PRO A 57 14.12 6.69 -1.86
N PRO A 58 13.28 5.71 -1.45
CA PRO A 58 13.72 4.65 -0.56
C PRO A 58 14.74 3.75 -1.24
N SER A 59 15.63 3.21 -0.43
CA SER A 59 16.76 2.41 -0.89
C SER A 59 17.19 1.41 0.18
N HIS A 60 18.07 0.48 -0.18
CA HIS A 60 18.72 -0.38 0.79
C HIS A 60 20.20 -0.08 0.84
N VAL A 61 20.81 -0.34 2.00
CA VAL A 61 22.25 -0.25 2.19
C VAL A 61 22.78 -1.50 2.87
N VAL A 62 24.02 -1.84 2.57
CA VAL A 62 24.84 -2.75 3.37
C VAL A 62 25.68 -1.89 4.31
N VAL A 63 25.55 -2.13 5.61
CA VAL A 63 26.43 -1.53 6.62
C VAL A 63 27.58 -2.48 6.87
N LEU A 64 28.79 -1.94 6.87
CA LEU A 64 30.02 -2.64 7.23
C LEU A 64 30.57 -2.04 8.51
N LEU A 65 30.98 -2.87 9.45
CA LEU A 65 31.59 -2.45 10.69
C LEU A 65 32.81 -3.32 10.99
N GLN A 66 33.92 -2.68 11.35
CA GLN A 66 35.05 -3.33 11.99
C GLN A 66 34.88 -3.14 13.51
N PRO A 67 34.56 -4.21 14.28
CA PRO A 67 34.11 -4.06 15.67
C PRO A 67 35.13 -3.42 16.62
N GLU A 68 36.41 -3.70 16.48
CA GLU A 68 37.41 -3.28 17.48
C GLU A 68 38.01 -1.89 17.22
N SER A 69 37.89 -1.36 16.01
CA SER A 69 38.34 -0.01 15.60
C SER A 69 37.19 0.97 15.40
N SER A 70 35.94 0.49 15.42
CA SER A 70 34.72 1.24 15.10
C SER A 70 34.72 1.84 13.68
N LEU A 71 35.59 1.37 12.78
CA LEU A 71 35.58 1.77 11.38
C LEU A 71 34.29 1.25 10.73
N ALA A 72 33.46 2.16 10.24
CA ALA A 72 32.19 1.84 9.62
C ALA A 72 32.12 2.37 8.18
N HIS A 73 31.38 1.65 7.34
CA HIS A 73 31.08 2.05 5.96
C HIS A 73 29.64 1.69 5.59
N THR A 74 29.09 2.38 4.61
CA THR A 74 27.74 2.15 4.10
C THR A 74 27.77 2.17 2.58
N ALA A 75 27.27 1.11 1.96
CA ALA A 75 27.17 0.97 0.51
C ALA A 75 25.72 0.77 0.10
N PHE A 76 25.23 1.56 -0.87
CA PHE A 76 23.89 1.37 -1.44
C PHE A 76 23.81 0.09 -2.28
N VAL A 77 22.67 -0.59 -2.21
CA VAL A 77 22.34 -1.75 -3.04
C VAL A 77 21.03 -1.52 -3.81
N PRO A 78 20.94 -1.90 -5.11
CA PRO A 78 21.97 -2.56 -5.92
C PRO A 78 23.19 -1.68 -6.25
N VAL A 79 24.37 -2.29 -6.33
CA VAL A 79 25.61 -1.56 -6.63
C VAL A 79 25.59 -1.04 -8.06
N GLY A 80 25.99 0.22 -8.25
CA GLY A 80 26.06 0.85 -9.57
C GLY A 80 24.71 1.32 -10.12
N GLN A 81 23.61 1.15 -9.36
CA GLN A 81 22.34 1.77 -9.71
C GLN A 81 22.25 3.20 -9.19
N PRO A 82 21.57 4.09 -9.94
CA PRO A 82 21.13 5.37 -9.41
C PRO A 82 20.29 5.17 -8.14
N GLN A 83 20.52 5.99 -7.12
CA GLN A 83 19.84 5.86 -5.82
C GLN A 83 18.31 5.93 -5.93
N HIS A 84 17.77 6.64 -6.92
CA HIS A 84 16.32 6.74 -7.16
C HIS A 84 15.65 5.44 -7.61
N LEU A 85 16.43 4.43 -8.00
CA LEU A 85 15.96 3.08 -8.33
C LEU A 85 16.11 2.10 -7.15
N GLY A 86 16.50 2.58 -5.97
CA GLY A 86 16.69 1.76 -4.78
C GLY A 86 15.44 0.98 -4.35
N PHE A 87 14.24 1.47 -4.69
CA PHE A 87 12.98 0.78 -4.42
C PHE A 87 12.78 -0.50 -5.24
N THR A 88 13.57 -0.73 -6.30
CA THR A 88 13.45 -1.94 -7.13
C THR A 88 13.95 -3.18 -6.39
N PHE A 89 14.97 -3.03 -5.56
CA PHE A 89 15.47 -4.04 -4.66
C PHE A 89 14.71 -3.98 -3.34
N PHE A 90 14.03 -5.06 -2.98
CA PHE A 90 13.32 -5.20 -1.72
C PHE A 90 13.29 -6.70 -1.36
N PRO A 91 14.35 -7.23 -0.77
CA PRO A 91 14.45 -8.65 -0.49
C PRO A 91 13.51 -9.03 0.66
N GLU A 92 12.63 -9.99 0.39
CA GLU A 92 11.78 -10.63 1.40
C GLU A 92 12.55 -11.74 2.12
N THR A 93 13.50 -12.38 1.44
CA THR A 93 14.35 -13.46 1.99
C THR A 93 15.85 -13.16 1.91
N ALA A 94 16.65 -13.87 2.71
CA ALA A 94 18.11 -13.80 2.66
C ALA A 94 18.67 -14.21 1.27
N ALA A 95 18.05 -15.19 0.63
CA ALA A 95 18.46 -15.66 -0.70
C ALA A 95 18.27 -14.59 -1.77
N GLU A 96 17.16 -13.83 -1.70
CA GLU A 96 16.92 -12.69 -2.58
C GLU A 96 17.89 -11.53 -2.33
N ALA A 97 18.34 -11.34 -1.08
CA ALA A 97 19.32 -10.32 -0.74
C ALA A 97 20.75 -10.67 -1.18
N ALA A 98 21.09 -11.96 -1.13
CA ALA A 98 22.47 -12.44 -1.18
C ALA A 98 23.28 -11.92 -2.38
N GLY A 99 22.68 -11.95 -3.58
CA GLY A 99 23.31 -11.48 -4.83
C GLY A 99 23.82 -10.04 -4.74
N GLU A 100 22.96 -9.12 -4.32
CA GLU A 100 23.31 -7.69 -4.25
C GLU A 100 24.19 -7.35 -3.05
N VAL A 101 24.04 -8.08 -1.94
CA VAL A 101 24.90 -7.94 -0.76
C VAL A 101 26.33 -8.41 -1.08
N ALA A 102 26.50 -9.59 -1.69
CA ALA A 102 27.81 -10.12 -2.06
C ALA A 102 28.56 -9.18 -3.01
N LYS A 103 27.86 -8.64 -4.02
CA LYS A 103 28.42 -7.61 -4.93
C LYS A 103 28.86 -6.36 -4.18
N ALA A 104 28.07 -5.87 -3.22
CA ALA A 104 28.41 -4.70 -2.40
C ALA A 104 29.64 -4.94 -1.53
N LEU A 105 29.75 -6.12 -0.92
CA LEU A 105 30.94 -6.52 -0.15
C LEU A 105 32.19 -6.49 -1.05
N ILE A 106 32.16 -7.20 -2.18
CA ILE A 106 33.28 -7.25 -3.13
C ILE A 106 33.65 -5.84 -3.61
N HIS A 107 32.67 -5.07 -4.09
CA HIS A 107 32.87 -3.73 -4.64
C HIS A 107 33.48 -2.76 -3.62
N THR A 108 33.05 -2.80 -2.36
CA THR A 108 33.52 -1.87 -1.33
C THR A 108 35.03 -2.00 -1.10
N PHE A 109 35.53 -3.22 -0.98
CA PHE A 109 36.96 -3.46 -0.78
C PHE A 109 37.75 -3.34 -2.10
N ALA A 110 37.19 -3.79 -3.22
CA ALA A 110 37.82 -3.69 -4.54
C ALA A 110 38.05 -2.24 -5.00
N SER A 111 37.12 -1.34 -4.68
CA SER A 111 37.22 0.09 -5.00
C SER A 111 38.21 0.85 -4.11
N GLY A 112 38.75 0.23 -3.06
CA GLY A 112 39.63 0.91 -2.10
C GLY A 112 38.92 2.02 -1.33
N THR A 113 37.62 1.87 -1.03
CA THR A 113 36.81 2.92 -0.41
C THR A 113 37.37 3.40 0.94
N PHE A 114 38.08 2.53 1.66
CA PHE A 114 38.73 2.85 2.94
C PHE A 114 40.02 3.69 2.83
N LYS A 115 40.48 4.02 1.61
CA LYS A 115 41.74 4.78 1.40
C LYS A 115 41.63 6.29 1.60
N LYS A 116 40.41 6.85 1.61
CA LYS A 116 40.21 8.31 1.42
C LYS A 116 40.87 9.21 2.47
N ASN A 117 41.28 8.69 3.61
CA ASN A 117 41.90 9.48 4.68
C ASN A 117 43.42 9.24 4.85
N SER A 118 44.04 8.33 4.07
CA SER A 118 45.49 8.16 4.08
C SER A 118 46.03 7.95 2.67
N SER A 119 46.84 8.90 2.20
CA SER A 119 47.44 8.91 0.85
C SER A 119 48.33 7.69 0.53
N SER A 120 48.61 6.80 1.49
CA SER A 120 49.56 5.70 1.35
C SER A 120 49.01 4.30 1.65
N SER A 121 47.72 4.11 1.97
CA SER A 121 47.23 2.76 2.31
C SER A 121 47.00 1.90 1.06
N THR A 122 47.79 0.83 0.93
CA THR A 122 47.51 -0.30 0.02
C THR A 122 46.10 -0.83 0.28
N PRO A 123 45.29 -1.13 -0.76
CA PRO A 123 43.99 -1.76 -0.52
C PRO A 123 44.19 -3.08 0.24
N TYR A 124 43.29 -3.38 1.17
CA TYR A 124 43.29 -4.64 1.89
C TYR A 124 41.91 -5.27 1.80
N ALA A 125 41.87 -6.60 1.71
CA ALA A 125 40.65 -7.37 1.76
C ALA A 125 40.42 -7.86 3.18
N PRO A 126 39.15 -8.10 3.59
CA PRO A 126 38.84 -8.64 4.89
C PRO A 126 39.49 -10.02 5.08
N TRP A 127 39.78 -10.38 6.33
CA TRP A 127 40.14 -11.75 6.67
C TRP A 127 38.88 -12.62 6.67
N SER A 128 37.83 -12.20 7.37
CA SER A 128 36.56 -12.92 7.42
C SER A 128 35.37 -11.98 7.60
N PHE A 129 34.20 -12.44 7.17
CA PHE A 129 32.93 -11.74 7.40
C PHE A 129 32.10 -12.37 8.52
N THR A 130 31.29 -11.54 9.17
CA THR A 130 30.34 -11.92 10.22
C THR A 130 29.02 -11.15 10.04
N THR A 131 27.91 -11.70 10.54
CA THR A 131 26.60 -11.02 10.55
C THR A 131 25.74 -11.51 11.72
N ASP A 132 24.69 -10.79 12.09
CA ASP A 132 23.73 -11.18 13.14
C ASP A 132 22.52 -11.96 12.62
N ASP A 133 22.49 -12.32 11.33
CA ASP A 133 21.42 -13.13 10.73
C ASP A 133 21.97 -14.42 10.12
N ARG A 134 21.49 -15.57 10.62
CA ARG A 134 22.00 -16.90 10.23
C ARG A 134 21.68 -17.23 8.78
N ASN A 135 20.49 -16.85 8.30
CA ASN A 135 20.09 -17.09 6.93
C ASN A 135 20.92 -16.22 5.99
N LEU A 136 21.12 -14.94 6.33
CA LEU A 136 21.96 -14.04 5.54
C LEU A 136 23.41 -14.53 5.46
N ALA A 137 23.99 -15.00 6.58
CA ALA A 137 25.34 -15.57 6.59
C ALA A 137 25.49 -16.71 5.58
N ARG A 138 24.54 -17.67 5.60
CA ARG A 138 24.54 -18.83 4.71
C ARG A 138 24.39 -18.43 3.25
N GLU A 139 23.37 -17.63 2.92
CA GLU A 139 23.05 -17.29 1.54
C GLU A 139 24.10 -16.37 0.90
N VAL A 140 24.61 -15.38 1.64
CA VAL A 140 25.69 -14.49 1.15
C VAL A 140 27.00 -15.28 1.01
N GLY A 141 27.31 -16.19 1.92
CA GLY A 141 28.47 -17.06 1.82
C GLY A 141 28.42 -17.95 0.56
N ALA A 142 27.29 -18.62 0.34
CA ALA A 142 27.06 -19.41 -0.87
C ALA A 142 27.20 -18.58 -2.14
N GLU A 143 26.67 -17.35 -2.14
CA GLU A 143 26.75 -16.44 -3.28
C GLU A 143 28.19 -15.94 -3.52
N LEU A 144 28.95 -15.56 -2.49
CA LEU A 144 30.37 -15.18 -2.63
C LEU A 144 31.19 -16.34 -3.23
N LYS A 145 30.94 -17.57 -2.77
CA LYS A 145 31.56 -18.77 -3.34
C LYS A 145 31.17 -18.97 -4.81
N ARG A 146 29.88 -18.82 -5.15
CA ARG A 146 29.37 -18.90 -6.53
C ARG A 146 29.97 -17.84 -7.45
N LEU A 147 30.23 -16.63 -6.93
CA LEU A 147 30.85 -15.54 -7.67
C LEU A 147 32.36 -15.73 -7.89
N GLY A 148 32.99 -16.71 -7.25
CA GLY A 148 34.42 -17.04 -7.44
C GLY A 148 35.36 -16.42 -6.42
N VAL A 149 34.87 -16.04 -5.24
CA VAL A 149 35.75 -15.63 -4.12
C VAL A 149 36.56 -16.85 -3.65
N THR A 150 37.89 -16.77 -3.75
CA THR A 150 38.77 -17.95 -3.57
C THR A 150 39.02 -18.28 -2.10
N ALA A 151 39.02 -17.27 -1.25
CA ALA A 151 39.31 -17.38 0.18
C ALA A 151 38.16 -18.01 0.98
N PRO A 152 38.36 -19.18 1.62
CA PRO A 152 37.32 -19.85 2.39
C PRO A 152 36.75 -19.02 3.53
N GLU A 153 37.60 -18.28 4.24
CA GLU A 153 37.18 -17.50 5.41
C GLU A 153 36.25 -16.32 5.06
N LEU A 154 36.16 -15.96 3.78
CA LEU A 154 35.25 -14.92 3.29
C LEU A 154 33.85 -15.44 2.99
N TRP A 155 33.72 -16.69 2.53
CA TRP A 155 32.41 -17.29 2.28
C TRP A 155 31.93 -18.21 3.40
N ASP A 156 32.78 -18.56 4.36
CA ASP A 156 32.41 -19.16 5.66
C ASP A 156 32.02 -18.08 6.68
N ILE A 157 30.91 -17.39 6.39
CA ILE A 157 30.45 -16.22 7.17
C ILE A 157 29.93 -16.67 8.54
N LYS A 158 30.48 -16.09 9.61
CA LYS A 158 30.10 -16.47 10.99
C LYS A 158 28.90 -15.67 11.50
N PHE A 159 28.02 -16.34 12.24
CA PHE A 159 26.89 -15.72 12.94
C PHE A 159 27.33 -15.16 14.30
N VAL A 160 27.22 -13.84 14.48
CA VAL A 160 27.68 -13.11 15.69
C VAL A 160 26.63 -12.07 16.12
N PRO A 161 25.58 -12.48 16.86
CA PRO A 161 24.42 -11.61 17.15
C PRO A 161 24.76 -10.41 18.05
N ARG A 162 25.80 -10.52 18.88
CA ARG A 162 26.20 -9.46 19.83
C ARG A 162 26.66 -8.16 19.15
N LEU A 163 27.03 -8.19 17.87
CA LEU A 163 27.56 -7.03 17.15
C LEU A 163 26.49 -6.08 16.61
N ARG A 164 25.21 -6.51 16.59
CA ARG A 164 24.10 -5.69 16.08
C ARG A 164 24.01 -4.31 16.74
N LYS A 165 24.07 -4.26 18.08
CA LYS A 165 24.00 -2.99 18.83
C LYS A 165 25.13 -2.04 18.47
N GLN A 166 26.32 -2.58 18.21
CA GLN A 166 27.46 -1.77 17.81
C GLN A 166 27.31 -1.25 16.39
N ALA A 167 26.77 -2.07 15.48
CA ALA A 167 26.44 -1.64 14.13
C ALA A 167 25.36 -0.57 14.10
N ASP A 168 24.33 -0.69 14.94
CA ASP A 168 23.29 0.34 15.10
C ASP A 168 23.89 1.68 15.58
N ALA A 169 24.76 1.65 16.59
CA ALA A 169 25.44 2.84 17.07
C ALA A 169 26.37 3.47 16.00
N ALA A 170 27.14 2.64 15.29
CA ALA A 170 28.07 3.10 14.26
C ALA A 170 27.35 3.63 13.01
N PHE A 171 26.14 3.13 12.71
CA PHE A 171 25.37 3.56 11.56
C PHE A 171 24.68 4.92 11.77
N GLY A 172 24.39 5.30 13.02
CA GLY A 172 23.73 6.57 13.35
C GLY A 172 24.32 7.77 12.60
N PRO A 173 25.62 8.11 12.76
CA PRO A 173 26.25 9.23 12.06
C PRO A 173 26.19 9.15 10.52
N ALA A 174 26.28 7.94 9.96
CA ALA A 174 26.15 7.74 8.51
C ALA A 174 24.71 8.01 8.03
N PHE A 175 23.71 7.56 8.79
CA PHE A 175 22.32 7.86 8.50
C PHE A 175 22.01 9.35 8.61
N GLU A 176 22.52 10.03 9.63
CA GLU A 176 22.40 11.49 9.78
C GLU A 176 22.95 12.21 8.54
N SER A 177 24.08 11.74 8.01
CA SER A 177 24.71 12.27 6.79
C SER A 177 23.86 12.02 5.54
N ILE A 178 23.33 10.80 5.38
CA ILE A 178 22.41 10.45 4.28
C ILE A 178 21.15 11.32 4.34
N ARG A 179 20.62 11.52 5.56
CA ARG A 179 19.43 12.32 5.81
C ARG A 179 19.65 13.79 5.48
N ALA A 180 20.75 14.37 5.98
CA ALA A 180 21.13 15.75 5.70
C ALA A 180 21.34 15.99 4.19
N ALA A 181 22.00 15.05 3.50
CA ALA A 181 22.19 15.11 2.05
C ALA A 181 20.88 15.09 1.25
N ARG A 182 19.79 14.58 1.84
CA ARG A 182 18.44 14.56 1.26
C ARG A 182 17.56 15.72 1.73
N GLY A 183 18.10 16.67 2.50
CA GLY A 183 17.39 17.86 2.96
C GLY A 183 16.38 17.63 4.08
N PHE A 184 16.49 16.52 4.83
CA PHE A 184 15.59 16.23 5.95
C PHE A 184 16.16 16.73 7.30
N PRO A 185 15.33 17.33 8.17
CA PRO A 185 15.76 17.94 9.45
C PRO A 185 16.18 16.91 10.52
N SER A 186 16.99 17.36 11.49
CA SER A 186 17.75 16.45 12.36
C SER A 186 16.99 15.67 13.42
N ALA A 187 15.87 16.20 13.90
CA ALA A 187 15.16 15.61 15.04
C ALA A 187 14.02 14.66 14.62
N THR A 188 13.82 14.45 13.32
CA THR A 188 12.56 13.87 12.83
C THR A 188 12.65 12.37 12.56
N PHE A 189 13.82 11.82 12.21
CA PHE A 189 13.94 10.46 11.69
C PHE A 189 14.87 9.59 12.50
N ASN A 190 14.40 8.40 12.87
CA ASN A 190 15.20 7.38 13.52
C ASN A 190 16.03 6.60 12.50
N ALA A 191 17.28 6.30 12.87
CA ALA A 191 18.13 5.44 12.06
C ALA A 191 17.53 4.03 11.96
N PRO A 192 17.37 3.47 10.75
CA PRO A 192 16.85 2.11 10.58
C PRO A 192 17.84 1.09 11.15
N THR A 193 17.29 0.00 11.71
CA THR A 193 18.06 -1.14 12.21
C THR A 193 18.26 -2.21 11.12
N GLY A 194 19.18 -3.14 11.36
CA GLY A 194 19.39 -4.32 10.49
C GLY A 194 18.11 -5.14 10.25
N ILE A 195 17.88 -5.53 9.00
CA ILE A 195 16.81 -6.43 8.58
C ILE A 195 17.13 -7.84 9.07
N SER A 196 16.20 -8.46 9.79
CA SER A 196 16.27 -9.90 10.09
C SER A 196 15.44 -10.71 9.11
N PHE A 197 16.05 -11.73 8.53
CA PHE A 197 15.44 -12.70 7.64
C PHE A 197 15.14 -14.04 8.34
N THR A 198 15.58 -14.19 9.60
CA THR A 198 15.44 -15.44 10.35
C THR A 198 14.03 -15.67 10.88
N ASN A 199 13.37 -14.63 11.36
CA ASN A 199 12.06 -14.74 12.04
C ASN A 199 10.90 -14.15 11.23
N PHE A 200 11.18 -13.68 10.01
CA PHE A 200 10.18 -12.99 9.23
C PHE A 200 9.34 -14.00 8.42
N LYS A 201 8.06 -14.11 8.77
CA LYS A 201 7.11 -14.93 8.03
C LYS A 201 6.18 -14.01 7.24
N ILE A 202 6.17 -14.19 5.94
CA ILE A 202 5.15 -13.59 5.09
C ILE A 202 4.02 -14.60 4.98
N ALA A 203 2.79 -14.17 5.24
CA ALA A 203 1.65 -15.02 4.97
C ALA A 203 1.65 -15.31 3.46
N GLN A 204 1.75 -16.60 3.14
CA GLN A 204 1.65 -17.04 1.76
C GLN A 204 0.32 -16.57 1.19
N TRP A 205 0.32 -16.17 -0.07
CA TRP A 205 -0.94 -15.97 -0.78
C TRP A 205 -1.63 -17.31 -0.83
N VAL A 206 -2.69 -17.43 -0.02
CA VAL A 206 -3.59 -18.56 -0.08
C VAL A 206 -4.22 -18.48 -1.46
N GLU A 207 -3.95 -19.47 -2.31
CA GLU A 207 -4.68 -19.62 -3.56
C GLU A 207 -6.16 -19.65 -3.18
N PRO A 208 -6.94 -18.65 -3.61
CA PRO A 208 -8.32 -18.62 -3.22
C PRO A 208 -8.94 -19.88 -3.81
N LYS A 209 -9.57 -20.73 -2.98
CA LYS A 209 -10.40 -21.88 -3.41
C LYS A 209 -11.65 -21.43 -4.17
N SER A 210 -11.66 -20.20 -4.63
CA SER A 210 -12.80 -19.50 -5.17
C SER A 210 -13.00 -19.89 -6.62
N SER A 211 -14.22 -19.73 -7.12
CA SER A 211 -14.51 -19.96 -8.52
C SER A 211 -13.71 -19.02 -9.43
N GLU A 212 -13.59 -19.33 -10.72
CA GLU A 212 -12.98 -18.42 -11.71
C GLU A 212 -13.69 -17.05 -11.72
N ILE A 213 -15.00 -17.04 -11.45
CA ILE A 213 -15.83 -15.84 -11.35
C ILE A 213 -15.37 -14.97 -10.17
N ASP A 214 -15.12 -15.58 -9.00
CA ASP A 214 -14.65 -14.85 -7.82
C ASP A 214 -13.26 -14.26 -8.05
N ALA A 215 -12.37 -14.99 -8.73
CA ALA A 215 -11.04 -14.48 -9.08
C ALA A 215 -11.13 -13.32 -10.07
N ALA A 216 -12.02 -13.40 -11.07
CA ALA A 216 -12.29 -12.31 -12.01
C ALA A 216 -12.91 -11.08 -11.32
N LEU A 217 -13.81 -11.28 -10.37
CA LEU A 217 -14.39 -10.22 -9.55
C LEU A 217 -13.32 -9.53 -8.70
N ALA A 218 -12.49 -10.31 -8.01
CA ALA A 218 -11.38 -9.79 -7.22
C ALA A 218 -10.37 -9.01 -8.07
N TYR A 219 -10.05 -9.51 -9.26
CA TYR A 219 -9.22 -8.81 -10.26
C TYR A 219 -9.82 -7.44 -10.63
N CYS A 220 -11.10 -7.38 -10.98
CA CYS A 220 -11.75 -6.14 -11.41
C CYS A 220 -11.86 -5.13 -10.29
N LYS A 221 -12.29 -5.58 -9.10
CA LYS A 221 -12.37 -4.73 -7.93
C LYS A 221 -10.99 -4.14 -7.61
N ARG A 222 -9.96 -4.99 -7.60
CA ARG A 222 -8.57 -4.58 -7.33
C ARG A 222 -8.08 -3.51 -8.31
N LEU A 223 -8.37 -3.68 -9.59
CA LEU A 223 -7.99 -2.71 -10.62
C LEU A 223 -8.79 -1.40 -10.49
N ALA A 224 -10.08 -1.48 -10.17
CA ALA A 224 -10.93 -0.31 -9.95
C ALA A 224 -10.47 0.50 -8.73
N ASP A 225 -10.16 -0.15 -7.61
CA ASP A 225 -9.70 0.48 -6.37
C ASP A 225 -8.32 1.15 -6.53
N ALA A 226 -7.48 0.62 -7.45
CA ALA A 226 -6.19 1.18 -7.79
C ALA A 226 -6.26 2.35 -8.79
N ASN A 227 -7.40 2.55 -9.46
CA ASN A 227 -7.55 3.55 -10.51
C ASN A 227 -7.85 4.95 -9.91
N PRO A 228 -6.98 5.96 -10.14
CA PRO A 228 -7.27 7.32 -9.73
C PRO A 228 -8.32 7.95 -10.67
N LYS A 229 -9.59 7.91 -10.27
CA LYS A 229 -10.70 8.57 -10.98
C LYS A 229 -11.28 9.70 -10.14
N GLU A 230 -11.53 10.85 -10.76
CA GLU A 230 -12.34 11.90 -10.15
C GLU A 230 -13.80 11.43 -10.05
N GLY A 231 -14.45 11.69 -8.92
CA GLY A 231 -15.86 11.32 -8.70
C GLY A 231 -16.13 9.89 -8.22
N GLY A 232 -15.08 9.09 -7.98
CA GLY A 232 -15.21 7.70 -7.53
C GLY A 232 -15.62 6.74 -8.64
N ALA A 233 -15.60 5.43 -8.37
CA ALA A 233 -16.09 4.45 -9.33
C ALA A 233 -17.63 4.40 -9.34
N ASP A 234 -18.23 4.47 -10.53
CA ASP A 234 -19.64 4.11 -10.72
C ASP A 234 -19.77 2.59 -10.65
N PHE A 235 -20.75 2.10 -9.88
CA PHE A 235 -21.07 0.69 -9.79
C PHE A 235 -21.54 0.11 -11.14
N ALA A 236 -22.12 0.93 -12.02
CA ALA A 236 -22.42 0.53 -13.39
C ALA A 236 -21.15 0.23 -14.20
N ASP A 237 -20.12 1.09 -14.08
CA ASP A 237 -18.82 0.86 -14.71
C ASP A 237 -18.15 -0.40 -14.18
N LEU A 238 -18.16 -0.61 -12.86
CA LEU A 238 -17.57 -1.81 -12.27
C LEU A 238 -18.26 -3.09 -12.78
N ARG A 239 -19.59 -3.12 -12.87
CA ARG A 239 -20.32 -4.26 -13.44
C ARG A 239 -19.97 -4.52 -14.89
N LYS A 240 -19.78 -3.47 -15.68
CA LYS A 240 -19.33 -3.57 -17.07
C LYS A 240 -17.91 -4.14 -17.15
N ASP A 241 -16.99 -3.65 -16.32
CA ASP A 241 -15.60 -4.12 -16.27
C ASP A 241 -15.51 -5.59 -15.85
N ILE A 242 -16.31 -6.01 -14.85
CA ILE A 242 -16.43 -7.41 -14.42
C ILE A 242 -16.88 -8.30 -15.59
N ARG A 243 -17.95 -7.90 -16.29
CA ARG A 243 -18.44 -8.68 -17.44
C ARG A 243 -17.37 -8.83 -18.52
N ILE A 244 -16.66 -7.75 -18.84
CA ILE A 244 -15.56 -7.77 -19.81
C ILE A 244 -14.44 -8.70 -19.33
N ALA A 245 -14.04 -8.63 -18.06
CA ALA A 245 -12.98 -9.48 -17.54
C ALA A 245 -13.36 -10.97 -17.54
N ILE A 246 -14.59 -11.32 -17.17
CA ILE A 246 -15.10 -12.69 -17.25
C ILE A 246 -15.04 -13.21 -18.70
N GLU A 247 -15.33 -12.36 -19.68
CA GLU A 247 -15.29 -12.75 -21.09
C GLU A 247 -13.86 -12.80 -21.69
N VAL A 248 -12.96 -11.93 -21.23
CA VAL A 248 -11.63 -11.71 -21.82
C VAL A 248 -10.53 -12.54 -21.15
N LEU A 249 -10.52 -12.62 -19.82
CA LEU A 249 -9.46 -13.30 -19.07
C LEU A 249 -9.32 -14.78 -19.48
N PRO A 250 -10.41 -15.55 -19.68
CA PRO A 250 -10.31 -16.94 -20.13
C PRO A 250 -9.69 -17.08 -21.53
N LYS A 251 -10.02 -16.14 -22.45
CA LYS A 251 -9.60 -16.19 -23.85
C LYS A 251 -8.14 -15.81 -24.05
N ARG A 252 -7.59 -14.95 -23.19
CA ARG A 252 -6.20 -14.50 -23.27
C ARG A 252 -5.32 -15.33 -22.34
N LYS A 253 -4.61 -16.31 -22.91
CA LYS A 253 -3.74 -17.25 -22.17
C LYS A 253 -2.66 -16.51 -21.39
N SER A 254 -2.43 -16.93 -20.14
CA SER A 254 -1.40 -16.37 -19.25
C SER A 254 0.00 -16.33 -19.89
N ALA A 255 0.38 -17.36 -20.66
CA ALA A 255 1.66 -17.41 -21.38
C ALA A 255 1.83 -16.27 -22.41
N THR A 256 0.75 -15.87 -23.09
CA THR A 256 0.75 -14.73 -24.02
C THR A 256 0.96 -13.42 -23.27
N VAL A 257 0.23 -13.21 -22.17
CA VAL A 257 0.37 -12.01 -21.32
C VAL A 257 1.79 -11.93 -20.75
N LEU A 258 2.34 -13.05 -20.27
CA LEU A 258 3.73 -13.15 -19.81
C LEU A 258 4.72 -12.75 -20.91
N SER A 259 4.58 -13.31 -22.11
CA SER A 259 5.47 -13.00 -23.24
C SER A 259 5.45 -11.50 -23.60
N GLU A 260 4.27 -10.89 -23.65
CA GLU A 260 4.13 -9.46 -23.89
C GLU A 260 4.71 -8.61 -22.76
N ALA A 261 4.47 -9.01 -21.50
CA ALA A 261 5.06 -8.37 -20.33
C ALA A 261 6.60 -8.45 -20.41
N ASP A 262 7.15 -9.60 -20.79
CA ASP A 262 8.57 -9.83 -21.01
C ASP A 262 9.15 -8.97 -22.12
N ALA A 263 8.41 -8.77 -23.21
CA ALA A 263 8.71 -7.84 -24.29
C ALA A 263 8.60 -6.35 -23.91
N GLY A 264 8.28 -6.03 -22.65
CA GLY A 264 8.28 -4.67 -22.11
C GLY A 264 6.96 -3.92 -22.32
N ASN A 265 5.85 -4.62 -22.58
CA ASN A 265 4.51 -4.02 -22.55
C ASN A 265 4.09 -3.78 -21.09
N PRO A 266 3.92 -2.53 -20.64
CA PRO A 266 3.61 -2.25 -19.24
C PRO A 266 2.18 -2.64 -18.84
N ARG A 267 1.22 -2.61 -19.77
CA ARG A 267 -0.16 -3.06 -19.49
C ARG A 267 -0.20 -4.57 -19.29
N ALA A 268 0.52 -5.31 -20.14
CA ALA A 268 0.65 -6.76 -19.96
C ALA A 268 1.38 -7.11 -18.65
N ALA A 269 2.41 -6.34 -18.27
CA ALA A 269 3.08 -6.51 -16.97
C ALA A 269 2.12 -6.29 -15.80
N LEU A 270 1.31 -5.22 -15.82
CA LEU A 270 0.30 -4.96 -14.80
C LEU A 270 -0.75 -6.07 -14.74
N GLU A 271 -1.30 -6.50 -15.88
CA GLU A 271 -2.27 -7.60 -15.95
C GLU A 271 -1.68 -8.91 -15.42
N TYR A 272 -0.48 -9.28 -15.87
CA TYR A 272 0.19 -10.50 -15.41
C TYR A 272 0.46 -10.47 -13.90
N SER A 273 0.78 -9.31 -13.34
CA SER A 273 0.93 -9.15 -11.89
C SER A 273 -0.36 -9.48 -11.12
N LEU A 274 -1.52 -9.06 -11.62
CA LEU A 274 -2.82 -9.36 -11.02
C LEU A 274 -3.20 -10.84 -11.19
N ARG A 275 -2.87 -11.45 -12.33
CA ARG A 275 -3.05 -12.90 -12.54
C ARG A 275 -2.24 -13.71 -11.54
N LEU A 276 -0.98 -13.33 -11.30
CA LEU A 276 -0.12 -13.93 -10.27
C LEU A 276 -0.65 -13.69 -8.85
N GLN A 277 -1.41 -12.63 -8.63
CA GLN A 277 -2.03 -12.36 -7.33
C GLN A 277 -3.22 -13.27 -7.05
N PHE A 278 -4.07 -13.50 -8.05
CA PHE A 278 -5.33 -14.22 -7.89
C PHE A 278 -5.32 -15.65 -8.45
N GLY A 279 -4.18 -16.14 -8.94
CA GLY A 279 -4.05 -17.48 -9.51
C GLY A 279 -4.77 -17.66 -10.86
N ILE A 280 -4.99 -16.59 -11.62
CA ILE A 280 -5.80 -16.65 -12.85
C ILE A 280 -4.97 -17.22 -14.00
N GLN A 281 -5.17 -18.50 -14.30
CA GLN A 281 -4.45 -19.26 -15.33
C GLN A 281 -2.92 -19.33 -15.11
N CYS A 282 -2.46 -19.15 -13.87
CA CYS A 282 -1.08 -19.33 -13.45
C CYS A 282 -1.01 -19.58 -11.95
N THR A 283 0.04 -20.22 -11.47
CA THR A 283 0.29 -20.39 -10.03
C THR A 283 0.50 -19.02 -9.37
N ALA A 284 -0.15 -18.80 -8.23
CA ALA A 284 0.00 -17.54 -7.51
C ALA A 284 1.46 -17.35 -7.06
N SER A 285 2.00 -16.15 -7.23
CA SER A 285 3.40 -15.86 -6.85
C SER A 285 3.58 -14.41 -6.44
N ARG A 286 3.76 -14.22 -5.13
CA ARG A 286 3.98 -12.90 -4.52
C ARG A 286 5.26 -12.22 -5.02
N PRO A 287 6.44 -12.88 -5.08
CA PRO A 287 7.65 -12.24 -5.59
C PRO A 287 7.53 -11.85 -7.07
N LEU A 288 6.95 -12.73 -7.91
CA LEU A 288 6.75 -12.43 -9.32
C LEU A 288 5.74 -11.30 -9.53
N CYS A 289 4.64 -11.26 -8.76
CA CYS A 289 3.68 -10.16 -8.86
C CYS A 289 4.38 -8.80 -8.65
N ARG A 290 5.18 -8.67 -7.58
CA ARG A 290 5.97 -7.45 -7.35
C ARG A 290 6.90 -7.15 -8.51
N LYS A 291 7.64 -8.15 -9.00
CA LYS A 291 8.56 -7.98 -10.14
C LYS A 291 7.85 -7.34 -11.34
N TYR A 292 6.63 -7.80 -11.67
CA TYR A 292 5.88 -7.26 -12.79
C TYR A 292 5.21 -5.91 -12.50
N LEU A 293 4.80 -5.63 -11.27
CA LEU A 293 4.37 -4.28 -10.86
C LEU A 293 5.51 -3.27 -11.00
N ILE A 294 6.71 -3.60 -10.51
CA ILE A 294 7.91 -2.76 -10.68
C ILE A 294 8.24 -2.58 -12.16
N LYS A 295 8.09 -3.62 -12.99
CA LYS A 295 8.28 -3.52 -14.44
C LYS A 295 7.30 -2.52 -15.08
N ALA A 296 6.03 -2.51 -14.64
CA ALA A 296 5.05 -1.53 -15.11
C ALA A 296 5.42 -0.10 -14.67
N VAL A 297 5.83 0.10 -13.40
CA VAL A 297 6.27 1.39 -12.86
C VAL A 297 7.47 1.97 -13.63
N LEU A 298 8.48 1.14 -13.90
CA LEU A 298 9.73 1.58 -14.54
C LEU A 298 9.64 1.71 -16.05
N SER A 299 8.55 1.24 -16.68
CA SER A 299 8.43 1.27 -18.13
C SER A 299 8.35 2.70 -18.65
N GLU A 300 9.21 3.05 -19.60
CA GLU A 300 9.14 4.31 -20.34
C GLU A 300 7.89 4.39 -21.21
N LYS A 301 7.31 3.24 -21.59
CA LYS A 301 6.08 3.14 -22.38
C LYS A 301 4.81 3.29 -21.54
N ALA A 302 4.92 3.30 -20.22
CA ALA A 302 3.78 3.49 -19.33
C ALA A 302 3.49 4.98 -19.16
N ASP A 303 2.24 5.36 -19.37
CA ASP A 303 1.74 6.67 -18.98
C ASP A 303 1.69 6.82 -17.45
N ASN A 304 1.52 8.05 -16.97
CA ASN A 304 1.50 8.32 -15.53
C ASN A 304 0.32 7.65 -14.83
N THR A 305 -0.83 7.50 -15.50
CA THR A 305 -2.01 6.82 -14.94
C THR A 305 -1.69 5.35 -14.67
N LEU A 306 -1.10 4.64 -15.62
CA LEU A 306 -0.72 3.24 -15.47
C LEU A 306 0.35 3.06 -14.39
N LYS A 307 1.33 3.96 -14.32
CA LYS A 307 2.32 3.97 -13.22
C LYS A 307 1.66 4.22 -11.87
N SER A 308 0.69 5.14 -11.80
CA SER A 308 -0.09 5.39 -10.58
C SER A 308 -0.85 4.14 -10.14
N ILE A 309 -1.53 3.45 -11.07
CA ILE A 309 -2.23 2.19 -10.76
C ILE A 309 -1.23 1.14 -10.24
N ALA A 310 -0.08 0.99 -10.89
CA ALA A 310 0.94 0.04 -10.45
C ALA A 310 1.47 0.36 -9.03
N HIS A 311 1.70 1.63 -8.72
CA HIS A 311 2.04 2.07 -7.36
C HIS A 311 0.91 1.81 -6.36
N SER A 312 -0.35 2.08 -6.73
CA SER A 312 -1.52 1.78 -5.92
C SER A 312 -1.64 0.29 -5.58
N LEU A 313 -1.35 -0.60 -6.54
CA LEU A 313 -1.31 -2.05 -6.32
C LEU A 313 -0.12 -2.48 -5.44
N LEU A 314 1.02 -1.78 -5.53
CA LEU A 314 2.16 -2.01 -4.64
C LEU A 314 1.85 -1.68 -3.17
N ILE A 315 0.97 -0.70 -2.89
CA ILE A 315 0.54 -0.39 -1.51
C ILE A 315 0.02 -1.64 -0.84
N GLU A 316 -0.91 -2.33 -1.49
CA GLU A 316 -1.50 -3.57 -0.97
C GLU A 316 -0.53 -4.74 -1.01
N TRP A 317 0.36 -4.81 -2.00
CA TRP A 317 1.43 -5.81 -1.97
C TRP A 317 2.27 -5.64 -0.68
N TYR A 318 2.60 -4.41 -0.29
CA TYR A 318 3.38 -4.14 0.92
C TYR A 318 2.56 -4.25 2.21
N SER A 319 1.28 -3.89 2.21
CA SER A 319 0.47 -3.81 3.43
C SER A 319 -0.40 -5.04 3.69
N LEU A 320 -0.92 -5.70 2.67
CA LEU A 320 -1.76 -6.89 2.85
C LEU A 320 -0.89 -8.11 3.18
N ASN A 321 -1.36 -8.92 4.13
CA ASN A 321 -0.76 -10.20 4.51
C ASN A 321 0.67 -10.12 5.11
N VAL A 322 1.10 -8.93 5.52
CA VAL A 322 2.35 -8.69 6.25
C VAL A 322 2.08 -8.35 7.73
N PHE A 323 0.82 -8.40 8.15
CA PHE A 323 0.40 -8.16 9.53
C PHE A 323 0.55 -9.45 10.34
N GLU A 324 1.70 -9.61 11.00
CA GLU A 324 1.96 -10.72 11.93
C GLU A 324 1.84 -10.19 13.37
N ASN A 325 1.06 -10.88 14.21
CA ASN A 325 0.89 -10.58 15.63
C ASN A 325 0.52 -9.12 15.96
N GLY A 326 -0.27 -8.47 15.10
CA GLY A 326 -0.70 -7.10 15.37
C GLY A 326 0.29 -6.01 14.92
N THR A 327 1.43 -6.38 14.30
CA THR A 327 2.49 -5.41 13.97
C THR A 327 2.90 -5.52 12.50
N TYR A 328 3.18 -4.36 11.89
CA TYR A 328 3.75 -4.30 10.55
C TYR A 328 5.27 -4.08 10.64
N PRO A 329 6.10 -4.82 9.91
CA PRO A 329 7.51 -4.49 9.82
C PRO A 329 7.68 -3.10 9.19
N ASN A 330 8.45 -2.24 9.86
CA ASN A 330 8.58 -0.82 9.52
C ASN A 330 8.92 -0.59 8.03
N ARG A 331 9.83 -1.40 7.44
CA ARG A 331 10.21 -1.30 6.02
C ARG A 331 9.03 -1.44 5.05
N TYR A 332 8.04 -2.27 5.36
CA TYR A 332 6.89 -2.50 4.50
C TYR A 332 5.93 -1.31 4.52
N ILE A 333 5.66 -0.76 5.70
CA ILE A 333 4.81 0.44 5.83
C ILE A 333 5.45 1.62 5.13
N ASN A 334 6.76 1.82 5.29
CA ASN A 334 7.44 2.91 4.59
C ASN A 334 7.48 2.70 3.07
N ALA A 335 7.65 1.48 2.57
CA ALA A 335 7.55 1.19 1.14
C ALA A 335 6.13 1.39 0.58
N ALA A 336 5.11 1.03 1.35
CA ALA A 336 3.71 1.31 1.05
C ALA A 336 3.44 2.82 1.03
N ALA A 337 3.90 3.57 2.04
CA ALA A 337 3.76 5.02 2.12
C ALA A 337 4.45 5.74 0.95
N TYR A 338 5.66 5.32 0.58
CA TYR A 338 6.32 5.81 -0.63
C TYR A 338 5.47 5.56 -1.88
N SER A 339 4.96 4.33 -2.05
CA SER A 339 4.12 3.99 -3.21
C SER A 339 2.82 4.82 -3.24
N THR A 340 2.21 5.09 -2.08
CA THR A 340 1.07 5.98 -1.93
C THR A 340 1.39 7.41 -2.38
N ASN A 341 2.52 7.96 -1.94
CA ASN A 341 2.98 9.30 -2.31
C ASN A 341 3.25 9.41 -3.83
N GLU A 342 3.87 8.39 -4.41
CA GLU A 342 4.14 8.33 -5.85
C GLU A 342 2.88 8.15 -6.70
N ALA A 343 1.92 7.32 -6.25
CA ALA A 343 0.62 7.19 -6.92
C ALA A 343 -0.09 8.55 -7.03
N ILE A 344 -0.19 9.28 -5.92
CA ILE A 344 -0.79 10.62 -5.89
C ILE A 344 -0.03 11.59 -6.80
N ARG A 345 1.31 11.57 -6.77
CA ARG A 345 2.15 12.45 -7.62
C ARG A 345 1.90 12.18 -9.10
N LEU A 346 1.86 10.93 -9.51
CA LEU A 346 1.65 10.52 -10.90
C LEU A 346 0.22 10.81 -11.38
N ALA A 347 -0.76 10.73 -10.49
CA ALA A 347 -2.16 11.06 -10.74
C ALA A 347 -2.49 12.55 -10.55
N ALA A 348 -1.50 13.44 -10.57
CA ALA A 348 -1.68 14.89 -10.44
C ALA A 348 -2.50 15.31 -9.20
N GLY A 349 -2.34 14.60 -8.08
CA GLY A 349 -3.05 14.86 -6.83
C GLY A 349 -4.37 14.09 -6.64
N VAL A 350 -4.83 13.34 -7.65
CA VAL A 350 -6.02 12.48 -7.54
C VAL A 350 -5.62 11.17 -6.85
N ALA A 351 -6.14 10.94 -5.65
CA ALA A 351 -5.92 9.70 -4.91
C ALA A 351 -6.94 8.63 -5.34
N SER A 352 -6.47 7.41 -5.60
CA SER A 352 -7.36 6.27 -5.82
C SER A 352 -7.98 5.77 -4.50
N PRO A 353 -9.08 4.99 -4.54
CA PRO A 353 -9.68 4.42 -3.33
C PRO A 353 -8.69 3.68 -2.41
N VAL A 354 -7.80 2.86 -2.97
CA VAL A 354 -6.80 2.13 -2.17
C VAL A 354 -5.79 3.06 -1.46
N VAL A 355 -5.42 4.18 -2.09
CA VAL A 355 -4.55 5.21 -1.49
C VAL A 355 -5.23 5.83 -0.28
N LEU A 356 -6.48 6.25 -0.43
CA LEU A 356 -7.26 6.87 0.65
C LEU A 356 -7.54 5.88 1.79
N TYR A 357 -7.84 4.63 1.44
CA TYR A 357 -8.03 3.55 2.40
C TYR A 357 -6.78 3.32 3.24
N PHE A 358 -5.61 3.17 2.61
CA PHE A 358 -4.35 2.99 3.33
C PHE A 358 -3.99 4.22 4.18
N ALA A 359 -4.18 5.43 3.65
CA ALA A 359 -3.92 6.67 4.36
C ALA A 359 -4.72 6.75 5.68
N LYS A 360 -6.04 6.53 5.64
CA LYS A 360 -6.87 6.62 6.83
C LYS A 360 -6.75 5.41 7.76
N ASN A 361 -6.78 4.19 7.22
CA ASN A 361 -6.93 3.01 8.07
C ASN A 361 -5.60 2.50 8.63
N THR A 362 -4.49 2.86 8.00
CA THR A 362 -3.16 2.44 8.39
C THR A 362 -2.27 3.61 8.77
N LEU A 363 -2.06 4.58 7.88
CA LEU A 363 -1.09 5.64 8.14
C LEU A 363 -1.52 6.64 9.21
N ASP A 364 -2.80 7.04 9.29
CA ASP A 364 -3.27 7.94 10.37
C ASP A 364 -2.86 7.42 11.75
N LYS A 365 -3.18 6.16 12.02
CA LYS A 365 -2.91 5.48 13.31
C LYS A 365 -1.41 5.41 13.60
N LEU A 366 -0.60 5.09 12.60
CA LEU A 366 0.85 5.02 12.76
C LEU A 366 1.50 6.41 12.89
N ALA A 367 0.90 7.42 12.27
CA ALA A 367 1.38 8.80 12.30
C ALA A 367 1.13 9.50 13.63
N GLU A 368 0.22 9.00 14.48
CA GLU A 368 0.03 9.50 15.86
C GLU A 368 1.27 9.28 16.72
N GLY A 369 1.95 8.13 16.56
CA GLY A 369 3.18 7.78 17.28
C GLY A 369 4.47 8.05 16.51
N ASN A 370 4.39 8.38 15.22
CA ASN A 370 5.56 8.57 14.37
C ASN A 370 5.41 9.77 13.42
N ILE A 371 6.02 10.88 13.81
CA ILE A 371 6.00 12.14 13.06
C ILE A 371 6.71 12.06 11.71
N GLU A 372 7.57 11.05 11.48
CA GLU A 372 8.26 10.83 10.18
C GLU A 372 7.26 10.72 9.04
N PHE A 373 6.14 10.00 9.24
CA PHE A 373 5.12 9.82 8.21
C PHE A 373 4.48 11.15 7.77
N ARG A 374 4.25 12.06 8.74
CA ARG A 374 3.72 13.40 8.47
C ARG A 374 4.73 14.28 7.75
N ALA A 375 5.98 14.24 8.18
CA ALA A 375 7.05 15.06 7.62
C ALA A 375 7.41 14.65 6.19
N GLN A 376 7.50 13.35 5.92
CA GLN A 376 7.97 12.82 4.65
C GLN A 376 6.88 12.81 3.57
N TYR A 377 5.69 12.29 3.87
CA TYR A 377 4.70 11.97 2.84
C TYR A 377 3.59 13.03 2.71
N LYS A 378 3.99 14.28 2.49
CA LYS A 378 3.09 15.46 2.47
C LYS A 378 1.92 15.33 1.49
N ARG A 379 2.11 14.65 0.34
CA ARG A 379 1.04 14.50 -0.67
C ARG A 379 -0.09 13.61 -0.18
N ILE A 380 0.21 12.61 0.64
CA ILE A 380 -0.80 11.72 1.24
C ILE A 380 -1.75 12.54 2.10
N TRP A 381 -1.20 13.39 2.97
CA TRP A 381 -1.99 14.21 3.88
C TRP A 381 -2.79 15.28 3.15
N ALA A 382 -2.22 15.90 2.12
CA ALA A 382 -2.94 16.84 1.27
C ALA A 382 -4.12 16.17 0.54
N ALA A 383 -3.91 14.99 -0.05
CA ALA A 383 -4.98 14.24 -0.73
C ALA A 383 -6.08 13.78 0.24
N LYS A 384 -5.69 13.37 1.44
CA LYS A 384 -6.63 13.01 2.51
C LYS A 384 -7.47 14.21 2.95
N ALA A 385 -6.83 15.34 3.26
CA ALA A 385 -7.52 16.56 3.66
C ALA A 385 -8.48 17.07 2.57
N LYS A 386 -8.04 17.00 1.30
CA LYS A 386 -8.90 17.32 0.14
C LYS A 386 -10.14 16.41 0.12
N ARG A 387 -9.98 15.10 0.29
CA ARG A 387 -11.12 14.16 0.33
C ARG A 387 -12.05 14.42 1.52
N GLU A 388 -11.50 14.71 2.69
CA GLU A 388 -12.29 15.06 3.88
C GLU A 388 -13.11 16.33 3.66
N GLN A 389 -12.53 17.34 3.00
CA GLN A 389 -13.24 18.55 2.59
C GLN A 389 -14.36 18.24 1.60
N GLU A 390 -14.09 17.46 0.54
CA GLU A 390 -15.11 17.05 -0.45
C GLU A 390 -16.29 16.33 0.21
N MET A 391 -16.01 15.42 1.15
CA MET A 391 -17.05 14.72 1.93
C MET A 391 -17.85 15.69 2.81
N ALA A 392 -17.19 16.63 3.50
CA ALA A 392 -17.86 17.63 4.33
C ALA A 392 -18.76 18.58 3.51
N GLU A 393 -18.31 18.96 2.31
CA GLU A 393 -19.10 19.77 1.37
C GLU A 393 -20.30 19.00 0.82
N ALA A 394 -20.12 17.72 0.48
CA ALA A 394 -21.21 16.83 0.05
C ALA A 394 -22.26 16.65 1.16
N ASP A 395 -21.82 16.39 2.39
CA ASP A 395 -22.66 16.30 3.58
C ASP A 395 -23.46 17.60 3.79
N SER A 396 -22.80 18.75 3.70
CA SER A 396 -23.44 20.06 3.84
C SER A 396 -24.51 20.29 2.76
N LYS A 397 -24.22 19.95 1.50
CA LYS A 397 -25.18 20.04 0.39
C LYS A 397 -26.37 19.10 0.61
N ALA A 398 -26.14 17.87 1.08
CA ALA A 398 -27.20 16.90 1.35
C ALA A 398 -28.10 17.33 2.52
N VAL A 399 -27.53 17.92 3.58
CA VAL A 399 -28.29 18.51 4.69
C VAL A 399 -29.15 19.67 4.20
N LEU A 400 -28.61 20.62 3.44
CA LEU A 400 -29.38 21.74 2.86
C LEU A 400 -30.51 21.26 1.94
N LYS A 401 -30.25 20.25 1.10
CA LYS A 401 -31.24 19.63 0.21
C LYS A 401 -32.40 19.03 1.01
N ARG A 402 -32.11 18.40 2.15
CA ARG A 402 -33.13 17.83 3.06
C ARG A 402 -33.90 18.90 3.83
N MET A 403 -33.23 19.93 4.32
CA MET A 403 -33.89 21.04 5.01
C MET A 403 -34.88 21.78 4.10
N LYS A 404 -34.57 21.92 2.80
CA LYS A 404 -35.47 22.54 1.82
C LYS A 404 -36.73 21.71 1.54
N GLN A 405 -36.66 20.38 1.63
CA GLN A 405 -37.77 19.47 1.30
C GLN A 405 -37.82 18.26 2.25
N PRO A 406 -38.10 18.45 3.55
CA PRO A 406 -37.97 17.38 4.54
C PRO A 406 -38.87 16.15 4.21
N ASN A 407 -40.09 16.40 3.74
CA ASN A 407 -41.08 15.37 3.39
C ASN A 407 -40.65 14.46 2.23
N ARG A 408 -39.63 14.86 1.47
CA ARG A 408 -39.13 14.12 0.31
C ARG A 408 -38.10 13.05 0.68
N TYR A 409 -37.41 13.21 1.81
CA TYR A 409 -36.25 12.38 2.17
C TYR A 409 -36.48 11.56 3.45
N MET A 410 -37.69 11.58 4.00
CA MET A 410 -38.04 10.90 5.24
C MET A 410 -39.37 10.20 5.07
N CYS A 411 -39.51 9.04 5.69
CA CYS A 411 -40.80 8.38 5.79
C CYS A 411 -41.76 9.25 6.63
N ALA A 412 -42.92 9.56 6.08
CA ALA A 412 -43.93 10.38 6.74
C ALA A 412 -44.67 9.65 7.86
N THR A 413 -44.62 8.31 7.89
CA THR A 413 -45.26 7.51 8.93
C THR A 413 -44.65 7.81 10.29
N VAL A 414 -45.49 8.22 11.24
CA VAL A 414 -45.11 8.52 12.61
C VAL A 414 -44.31 7.36 13.21
N GLY A 415 -43.12 7.66 13.73
CA GLY A 415 -42.22 6.67 14.34
C GLY A 415 -41.38 5.84 13.38
N CYS A 416 -41.57 5.94 12.05
CA CYS A 416 -40.71 5.25 11.09
C CYS A 416 -39.38 6.00 10.93
N PRO A 417 -38.23 5.39 11.28
CA PRO A 417 -36.95 6.10 11.29
C PRO A 417 -36.28 6.16 9.91
N VAL A 418 -36.93 5.61 8.87
CA VAL A 418 -36.35 5.45 7.54
C VAL A 418 -36.19 6.80 6.84
N MET A 419 -34.98 7.05 6.37
CA MET A 419 -34.61 8.21 5.57
C MET A 419 -33.98 7.75 4.25
N ALA A 420 -34.00 8.63 3.26
CA ALA A 420 -33.35 8.41 1.98
C ALA A 420 -32.52 9.63 1.59
N ASP A 421 -31.42 9.39 0.91
CA ASP A 421 -30.57 10.43 0.33
C ASP A 421 -31.17 11.07 -0.94
N SER A 422 -32.01 10.29 -1.62
CA SER A 422 -32.69 10.62 -2.85
C SER A 422 -34.18 10.43 -2.67
N GLY A 423 -34.96 11.48 -2.94
CA GLY A 423 -36.42 11.41 -2.87
C GLY A 423 -37.09 10.53 -3.93
N ARG A 424 -36.32 9.78 -4.73
CA ARG A 424 -36.82 8.72 -5.61
C ARG A 424 -36.94 7.37 -4.90
N MET A 425 -36.24 7.19 -3.77
CA MET A 425 -36.23 5.93 -3.02
C MET A 425 -37.49 5.73 -2.16
N LEU A 426 -38.25 6.80 -1.92
CA LEU A 426 -39.49 6.75 -1.15
C LEU A 426 -40.70 6.90 -2.07
N SER A 427 -41.73 6.11 -1.80
CA SER A 427 -43.01 6.16 -2.52
C SER A 427 -43.80 7.39 -2.11
N LYS A 428 -44.13 8.27 -3.05
CA LYS A 428 -44.94 9.46 -2.77
C LYS A 428 -46.43 9.12 -2.67
N CYS A 429 -47.16 9.90 -1.89
CA CYS A 429 -48.63 9.85 -1.93
C CYS A 429 -49.17 10.08 -3.35
N SER A 430 -50.06 9.18 -3.79
CA SER A 430 -50.70 9.23 -5.11
C SER A 430 -51.85 10.24 -5.19
N GLY A 431 -52.25 10.87 -4.08
CA GLY A 431 -53.36 11.83 -4.06
C GLY A 431 -53.03 13.22 -4.58
N LYS A 432 -54.02 14.13 -4.48
CA LYS A 432 -54.01 15.49 -5.05
C LYS A 432 -53.34 16.56 -4.17
N CYS A 433 -52.61 16.18 -3.12
CA CYS A 433 -51.86 17.14 -2.29
C CYS A 433 -50.73 17.80 -3.09
N ASP A 434 -50.39 19.03 -2.70
CA ASP A 434 -49.36 19.85 -3.32
C ASP A 434 -47.99 19.14 -3.28
N ALA A 435 -47.17 19.31 -4.33
CA ALA A 435 -45.94 18.55 -4.52
C ALA A 435 -44.88 18.77 -3.42
N ASP A 436 -44.86 19.94 -2.80
CA ASP A 436 -43.98 20.34 -1.69
C ASP A 436 -44.46 19.78 -0.32
N LYS A 437 -45.76 19.56 -0.18
CA LYS A 437 -46.40 19.03 1.04
C LYS A 437 -46.68 17.54 0.98
N LYS A 438 -46.47 16.92 -0.19
CA LYS A 438 -46.74 15.51 -0.48
C LYS A 438 -45.83 14.61 0.37
N PRO A 439 -46.39 13.76 1.25
CA PRO A 439 -45.59 12.85 2.06
C PRO A 439 -44.97 11.73 1.20
N SER A 440 -43.84 11.20 1.68
CA SER A 440 -43.13 10.07 1.09
C SER A 440 -43.04 8.93 2.10
N TYR A 441 -43.07 7.69 1.64
CA TYR A 441 -43.14 6.49 2.48
C TYR A 441 -42.09 5.46 2.03
N CYS A 442 -41.48 4.74 2.98
CA CYS A 442 -40.51 3.69 2.64
C CYS A 442 -41.18 2.42 2.06
N GLY A 443 -42.51 2.31 2.14
CA GLY A 443 -43.28 1.20 1.59
C GLY A 443 -44.79 1.39 1.74
N LYS A 444 -45.58 0.49 1.13
CA LYS A 444 -47.05 0.53 1.16
C LYS A 444 -47.63 0.40 2.57
N GLU A 445 -46.98 -0.37 3.44
CA GLU A 445 -47.46 -0.56 4.82
C GLU A 445 -47.37 0.74 5.64
N CYS A 446 -46.25 1.46 5.51
CA CYS A 446 -46.09 2.80 6.08
C CYS A 446 -47.13 3.80 5.52
N GLN A 447 -47.39 3.76 4.21
CA GLN A 447 -48.41 4.61 3.59
C GLN A 447 -49.82 4.32 4.12
N LYS A 448 -50.21 3.05 4.24
CA LYS A 448 -51.52 2.64 4.80
C LYS A 448 -51.64 3.06 6.27
N ALA A 449 -50.58 2.90 7.05
CA ALA A 449 -50.54 3.27 8.46
C ALA A 449 -50.76 4.78 8.66
N ASP A 450 -50.14 5.62 7.82
CA ASP A 450 -50.28 7.07 7.89
C ASP A 450 -51.56 7.59 7.20
N TRP A 451 -52.25 6.79 6.38
CA TRP A 451 -53.39 7.26 5.58
C TRP A 451 -54.48 7.93 6.39
N LYS A 452 -54.82 7.41 7.58
CA LYS A 452 -55.84 8.02 8.46
C LYS A 452 -55.46 9.45 8.88
N ASN A 453 -54.17 9.69 9.09
CA ASN A 453 -53.62 11.00 9.44
C ASN A 453 -53.48 11.91 8.21
N HIS A 454 -53.01 11.39 7.06
CA HIS A 454 -52.80 12.20 5.86
C HIS A 454 -54.08 12.53 5.08
N LYS A 455 -55.12 11.67 5.12
CA LYS A 455 -56.34 11.81 4.31
C LYS A 455 -56.99 13.21 4.37
N PRO A 456 -57.14 13.87 5.54
CA PRO A 456 -57.70 15.23 5.63
C PRO A 456 -56.87 16.30 4.90
N PHE A 457 -55.57 16.05 4.72
CA PHE A 457 -54.60 16.94 4.08
C PHE A 457 -54.34 16.56 2.61
N CYS A 458 -54.94 15.48 2.12
CA CYS A 458 -54.71 14.95 0.77
C CYS A 458 -55.50 15.72 -0.32
N ARG A 459 -55.40 17.04 -0.33
CA ARG A 459 -56.09 17.95 -1.25
C ARG A 459 -55.23 19.18 -1.55
N PRO A 460 -55.42 19.85 -2.70
CA PRO A 460 -54.67 21.06 -3.04
C PRO A 460 -54.84 22.16 -1.97
N GLY A 461 -53.76 22.86 -1.65
CA GLY A 461 -53.77 23.99 -0.71
C GLY A 461 -53.85 23.63 0.78
N ALA A 462 -54.07 22.37 1.15
CA ALA A 462 -54.05 21.95 2.56
C ALA A 462 -52.66 22.13 3.19
N ALA A 463 -52.60 22.22 4.51
CA ALA A 463 -51.33 22.20 5.26
C ALA A 463 -50.63 20.83 5.13
N CYS A 464 -49.34 20.77 5.45
CA CYS A 464 -48.61 19.50 5.44
C CYS A 464 -48.99 18.64 6.67
N SER A 465 -49.29 17.35 6.46
CA SER A 465 -49.63 16.41 7.53
C SER A 465 -48.43 15.88 8.33
N VAL A 466 -47.21 16.20 7.89
CA VAL A 466 -45.96 15.74 8.52
C VAL A 466 -45.54 16.75 9.57
N LEU A 467 -45.79 16.43 10.84
CA LEU A 467 -45.55 17.34 11.97
C LEU A 467 -44.15 17.20 12.59
N VAL A 468 -43.44 16.09 12.33
CA VAL A 468 -42.16 15.79 12.97
C VAL A 468 -41.00 16.11 12.02
N ARG A 469 -40.14 17.04 12.44
CA ARG A 469 -38.82 17.25 11.82
C ARG A 469 -37.77 16.61 12.72
N PRO A 470 -37.00 15.62 12.26
CA PRO A 470 -35.86 15.15 13.02
C PRO A 470 -34.80 16.25 13.09
N GLU A 471 -34.17 16.38 14.26
CA GLU A 471 -33.16 17.41 14.54
C GLU A 471 -31.85 17.19 13.78
N ARG A 472 -31.58 15.95 13.32
CA ARG A 472 -30.43 15.59 12.50
C ARG A 472 -30.81 14.61 11.40
N GLY A 473 -30.53 14.98 10.16
CA GLY A 473 -30.52 14.04 9.04
C GLY A 473 -29.21 13.25 8.97
N PRO A 474 -29.18 12.13 8.23
CA PRO A 474 -27.97 11.35 7.98
C PRO A 474 -26.82 12.15 7.34
N SER A 475 -25.62 11.60 7.21
CA SER A 475 -24.62 12.16 6.26
C SER A 475 -25.07 12.00 4.80
N ALA A 476 -24.40 12.64 3.84
CA ALA A 476 -24.60 12.33 2.43
C ALA A 476 -24.17 10.87 2.17
N SER A 477 -25.10 10.02 1.77
CA SER A 477 -24.79 8.74 1.13
C SER A 477 -24.79 8.90 -0.40
N LYS A 478 -24.26 7.89 -1.10
CA LYS A 478 -24.31 7.84 -2.57
C LYS A 478 -25.74 7.64 -3.04
N ASP A 479 -26.11 8.44 -4.05
CA ASP A 479 -27.42 8.47 -4.69
C ASP A 479 -28.12 7.09 -4.74
N GLY A 480 -29.18 6.96 -3.95
CA GLY A 480 -30.05 5.80 -3.94
C GLY A 480 -29.90 4.88 -2.73
N ALA A 481 -29.42 5.39 -1.60
CA ALA A 481 -29.39 4.64 -0.35
C ALA A 481 -30.59 4.96 0.56
N ILE A 482 -31.09 3.94 1.22
CA ILE A 482 -32.02 4.05 2.34
C ILE A 482 -31.21 3.91 3.64
N GLU A 483 -31.51 4.76 4.61
CA GLU A 483 -30.77 4.88 5.85
C GLU A 483 -31.70 4.81 7.06
N VAL A 484 -31.20 4.16 8.12
CA VAL A 484 -31.91 4.03 9.38
C VAL A 484 -30.97 4.47 10.53
N PRO A 485 -31.37 5.45 11.36
CA PRO A 485 -30.64 5.84 12.54
C PRO A 485 -30.70 4.75 13.62
N VAL A 486 -29.53 4.39 14.11
CA VAL A 486 -29.27 3.45 15.20
C VAL A 486 -28.76 4.24 16.40
N ARG A 487 -29.40 4.12 17.56
CA ARG A 487 -28.90 4.74 18.80
C ARG A 487 -27.92 3.80 19.49
N ASN A 488 -26.69 4.26 19.66
CA ASN A 488 -25.67 3.53 20.39
C ASN A 488 -25.86 3.70 21.91
N PRO A 489 -25.35 2.77 22.74
CA PRO A 489 -25.44 2.85 24.20
C PRO A 489 -24.84 4.12 24.82
N ASN A 490 -23.90 4.76 24.14
CA ASN A 490 -23.29 6.03 24.56
C ASN A 490 -24.12 7.28 24.20
N GLY A 491 -25.36 7.10 23.70
CA GLY A 491 -26.25 8.19 23.28
C GLY A 491 -25.96 8.76 21.89
N THR A 492 -24.87 8.36 21.23
CA THR A 492 -24.60 8.77 19.84
C THR A 492 -25.53 8.06 18.87
N THR A 493 -25.86 8.69 17.74
CA THR A 493 -26.64 8.06 16.67
C THR A 493 -25.73 7.80 15.47
N THR A 494 -25.65 6.54 15.05
CA THR A 494 -25.02 6.13 13.78
C THR A 494 -26.11 5.81 12.75
N PHE A 495 -25.75 5.75 11.48
CA PHE A 495 -26.69 5.42 10.40
C PHE A 495 -26.27 4.11 9.74
N VAL A 496 -27.19 3.16 9.67
CA VAL A 496 -27.05 1.98 8.81
C VAL A 496 -27.64 2.35 7.46
N SER A 497 -26.80 2.28 6.43
CA SER A 497 -27.13 2.69 5.07
C SER A 497 -27.04 1.48 4.16
N SER A 498 -28.00 1.31 3.25
CA SER A 498 -27.89 0.34 2.17
C SER A 498 -28.58 0.83 0.90
N SER A 499 -27.98 0.55 -0.25
CA SER A 499 -28.56 0.75 -1.58
C SER A 499 -29.25 -0.51 -2.12
N THR A 500 -29.07 -1.66 -1.45
CA THR A 500 -29.54 -2.98 -1.93
C THR A 500 -30.56 -3.62 -1.00
N LEU A 501 -30.52 -3.32 0.29
CA LEU A 501 -31.48 -3.82 1.26
C LEU A 501 -32.75 -2.97 1.24
N ASP A 502 -33.90 -3.64 1.36
CA ASP A 502 -35.16 -2.94 1.52
C ASP A 502 -35.31 -2.34 2.93
N SER A 503 -36.31 -1.47 3.08
CA SER A 503 -36.52 -0.73 4.33
C SER A 503 -36.89 -1.62 5.52
N GLU A 504 -37.44 -2.81 5.29
CA GLU A 504 -37.82 -3.75 6.35
C GLU A 504 -36.57 -4.40 6.93
N THR A 505 -35.72 -4.95 6.06
CA THR A 505 -34.43 -5.53 6.47
C THR A 505 -33.54 -4.52 7.19
N LEU A 506 -33.52 -3.25 6.76
CA LEU A 506 -32.77 -2.20 7.46
C LEU A 506 -33.31 -1.91 8.87
N LYS A 507 -34.63 -2.01 9.10
CA LYS A 507 -35.20 -1.87 10.45
C LYS A 507 -34.86 -3.08 11.31
N GLU A 508 -34.86 -4.29 10.75
CA GLU A 508 -34.43 -5.50 11.45
C GLU A 508 -32.95 -5.39 11.86
N MET A 509 -32.08 -4.95 10.94
CA MET A 509 -30.67 -4.68 11.25
C MET A 509 -30.53 -3.63 12.35
N LYS A 510 -31.30 -2.54 12.32
CA LYS A 510 -31.35 -1.57 13.42
C LYS A 510 -31.67 -2.27 14.75
N ALA A 511 -32.76 -3.04 14.79
CA ALA A 511 -33.18 -3.71 16.02
C ALA A 511 -32.11 -4.68 16.55
N ILE A 512 -31.44 -5.41 15.66
CA ILE A 512 -30.33 -6.31 16.00
C ILE A 512 -29.17 -5.52 16.60
N VAL A 513 -28.75 -4.42 15.97
CA VAL A 513 -27.62 -3.62 16.44
C VAL A 513 -27.94 -2.93 17.78
N GLU A 514 -29.16 -2.41 17.95
CA GLU A 514 -29.60 -1.81 19.23
C GLU A 514 -29.68 -2.86 20.35
N ALA A 515 -30.08 -4.10 20.04
CA ALA A 515 -30.14 -5.20 20.99
C ALA A 515 -28.76 -5.77 21.36
N ALA A 516 -27.79 -5.76 20.45
CA ALA A 516 -26.48 -6.38 20.64
C ALA A 516 -25.55 -5.62 21.63
N GLY A 517 -25.89 -4.39 22.01
CA GLY A 517 -25.16 -3.61 23.01
C GLY A 517 -23.73 -3.19 22.58
N PRO A 518 -22.91 -2.68 23.52
CA PRO A 518 -21.64 -2.00 23.21
C PRO A 518 -20.61 -2.87 22.47
N PHE A 519 -20.55 -4.17 22.76
CA PHE A 519 -19.44 -5.04 22.32
C PHE A 519 -19.49 -5.44 20.84
N ALA A 520 -20.67 -5.42 20.19
CA ALA A 520 -20.80 -5.80 18.77
C ALA A 520 -20.60 -4.63 17.78
N SER A 521 -20.68 -3.39 18.26
CA SER A 521 -20.75 -2.20 17.40
C SER A 521 -19.42 -1.84 16.70
N GLY A 522 -18.27 -2.18 17.30
CA GLY A 522 -16.95 -1.84 16.73
C GLY A 522 -16.64 -2.57 15.41
N GLY A 523 -16.93 -3.86 15.32
CA GLY A 523 -16.58 -4.66 14.12
C GLY A 523 -17.50 -4.41 12.92
N LEU A 524 -18.82 -4.23 13.16
CA LEU A 524 -19.79 -4.00 12.09
C LEU A 524 -19.74 -2.56 11.56
N GLY A 525 -19.49 -1.59 12.43
CA GLY A 525 -19.35 -0.18 12.05
C GLY A 525 -18.17 0.07 11.12
N ASP A 526 -17.04 -0.62 11.36
CA ASP A 526 -15.85 -0.54 10.50
C ASP A 526 -16.09 -1.15 9.11
N ALA A 527 -16.85 -2.25 9.02
CA ALA A 527 -17.20 -2.88 7.74
C ALA A 527 -18.12 -1.98 6.88
N ILE A 528 -19.08 -1.28 7.48
CA ILE A 528 -19.99 -0.34 6.81
C ILE A 528 -19.25 0.97 6.43
N SER A 529 -18.31 1.43 7.26
CA SER A 529 -17.43 2.57 6.98
C SER A 529 -16.52 2.30 5.77
N MET A 530 -16.08 1.04 5.60
CA MET A 530 -15.26 0.59 4.48
C MET A 530 -15.92 0.86 3.12
N GLU A 531 -17.22 0.57 3.02
CA GLU A 531 -18.01 0.81 1.82
C GLU A 531 -18.07 2.31 1.52
N ARG A 532 -18.34 3.18 2.51
CA ARG A 532 -18.38 4.65 2.33
C ARG A 532 -17.07 5.32 1.93
N MET A 533 -15.92 4.66 2.10
CA MET A 533 -14.60 5.21 1.75
C MET A 533 -14.05 4.75 0.41
N MET A 534 -14.36 3.50 0.03
CA MET A 534 -14.00 2.95 -1.27
C MET A 534 -14.82 3.56 -2.41
N ILE A 535 -15.89 4.27 -2.04
CA ILE A 535 -16.97 4.79 -2.87
C ILE A 535 -16.95 6.31 -2.77
#